data_AF-A0A069A3I1-F1
#
_entry.id   AF-A0A069A3I1-F1
#
_cell.length_a   1.000
_cell.length_b   1.000
_cell.length_c   1.000
_cell.angle_alpha   90.00
_cell.angle_beta   90.00
_cell.angle_gamma   90.00
#
_symmetry.space_group_name_H-M   'P 1'
#
loop_
_entity.id
_entity.type
_entity.pdbx_description
1 polymer ?
#
loop_
_entity_poly.entity_id
_entity_poly.type
_entity_poly.pdbx_seq_one_letter_code
_entity_poly.pdbx_strand_id
1 'polypeptide(L)'
;MTESAFFASASRKDCFSDLDVEKYEIIATLDLRTSNICRELDGKIFDMKDYQVGITAPPFHCRCRTTTAPWFEDEEGYRAARGEDGKTYYVPSSMKYNEWYEKYVKNNSKQTGAKYTKGDIEWNIRREEEAELYYDNIRNRKDDISKISKNTNWSEKSIGQIKNHIFYNTHIMRDGTRRMLDSDYSMSVAWQRLINGTYEDIDILLLKHEYLESIFEKKYNISNLEAHRMTEKKHDWYKELIKQKGEFEEDDCLNELIRKE
;
A
#
# COMPACT_ATOMS: atom_id res chain seq x y z
N MET A 1 -1.06 16.23 -14.88
CA MET A 1 -1.41 16.66 -16.24
C MET A 1 -1.91 15.43 -16.98
N THR A 2 -3.22 15.24 -17.06
CA THR A 2 -3.84 14.06 -17.71
C THR A 2 -4.27 14.41 -19.14
N GLU A 3 -4.70 15.65 -19.36
CA GLU A 3 -5.13 16.19 -20.65
C GLU A 3 -4.01 16.15 -21.70
N SER A 4 -2.80 16.63 -21.39
CA SER A 4 -1.66 16.56 -22.31
C SER A 4 -1.27 15.12 -22.66
N ALA A 5 -1.41 14.18 -21.72
CA ALA A 5 -1.15 12.76 -21.97
C ALA A 5 -2.24 12.13 -22.85
N PHE A 6 -3.49 12.56 -22.71
CA PHE A 6 -4.58 12.15 -23.59
C PHE A 6 -4.29 12.54 -25.05
N PHE A 7 -3.94 13.80 -25.29
CA PHE A 7 -3.60 14.27 -26.64
C PHE A 7 -2.36 13.57 -27.19
N ALA A 8 -1.32 13.33 -26.38
CA ALA A 8 -0.15 12.58 -26.82
C ALA A 8 -0.49 11.15 -27.27
N SER A 9 -1.39 10.46 -26.57
CA SER A 9 -1.84 9.13 -26.96
C SER A 9 -2.77 9.13 -28.17
N ALA A 10 -3.55 10.19 -28.37
CA ALA A 10 -4.34 10.38 -29.58
C ALA A 10 -3.43 10.60 -30.80
N SER A 11 -2.44 11.49 -30.70
CA SER A 11 -1.46 11.69 -31.78
C SER A 11 -0.67 10.41 -32.08
N ARG A 12 -0.35 9.61 -31.07
CA ARG A 12 0.32 8.32 -31.28
C ARG A 12 -0.55 7.32 -32.05
N LYS A 13 -1.88 7.33 -31.82
CA LYS A 13 -2.84 6.53 -32.60
C LYS A 13 -2.75 6.87 -34.09
N ASP A 14 -2.75 8.17 -34.40
CA ASP A 14 -2.69 8.65 -35.78
C ASP A 14 -1.36 8.22 -36.42
N CYS A 15 -0.23 8.40 -35.72
CA CYS A 15 1.07 7.92 -36.21
C CYS A 15 1.11 6.41 -36.44
N PHE A 16 0.51 5.60 -35.57
CA PHE A 16 0.46 4.15 -35.74
C PHE A 16 -0.41 3.75 -36.93
N SER A 17 -1.51 4.48 -37.18
CA SER A 17 -2.35 4.28 -38.36
C SER A 17 -1.63 4.64 -39.65
N ASP A 18 -0.86 5.73 -39.67
CA ASP A 18 -0.10 6.17 -40.85
C ASP A 18 1.06 5.22 -41.20
N LEU A 19 1.56 4.48 -40.21
CA LEU A 19 2.62 3.49 -40.36
C LEU A 19 2.11 2.05 -40.56
N ASP A 20 0.80 1.88 -40.77
CA ASP A 20 0.14 0.57 -40.96
C ASP A 20 0.47 -0.45 -39.86
N VAL A 21 0.57 0.01 -38.60
CA VAL A 21 0.79 -0.87 -37.44
C VAL A 21 -0.48 -1.67 -37.17
N GLU A 22 -0.39 -3.00 -37.13
CA GLU A 22 -1.55 -3.85 -36.87
C GLU A 22 -1.84 -4.02 -35.37
N LYS A 23 -0.78 -4.15 -34.56
CA LYS A 23 -0.84 -4.43 -33.13
C LYS A 23 0.09 -3.52 -32.35
N TYR A 24 -0.32 -3.18 -31.13
CA TYR A 24 0.49 -2.40 -30.21
C TYR A 24 0.55 -3.07 -28.85
N GLU A 25 1.62 -2.80 -28.12
CA GLU A 25 1.79 -3.23 -26.75
C GLU A 25 1.74 -2.05 -25.78
N ILE A 26 1.28 -2.34 -24.56
CA ILE A 26 1.32 -1.41 -23.44
C ILE A 26 2.66 -1.55 -22.72
N ILE A 27 3.39 -0.45 -22.61
CA ILE A 27 4.68 -0.36 -21.91
C ILE A 27 4.53 0.56 -20.71
N ALA A 28 4.51 -0.01 -19.50
CA ALA A 28 4.58 0.72 -18.25
C ALA A 28 6.01 1.20 -17.96
N THR A 29 6.19 2.27 -17.17
CA THR A 29 7.55 2.60 -16.71
C THR A 29 7.99 1.57 -15.66
N LEU A 30 9.20 1.03 -15.80
CA LEU A 30 9.80 0.14 -14.81
C LEU A 30 10.40 0.97 -13.67
N ASP A 31 9.55 1.39 -12.73
CA ASP A 31 9.93 2.11 -11.52
C ASP A 31 8.95 1.86 -10.36
N LEU A 32 9.34 2.22 -9.14
CA LEU A 32 8.54 2.02 -7.92
C LEU A 32 7.25 2.87 -7.86
N ARG A 33 7.11 3.89 -8.71
CA ARG A 33 5.99 4.84 -8.71
C ARG A 33 4.90 4.47 -9.72
N THR A 34 5.14 3.48 -10.58
CA THR A 34 4.14 2.94 -11.49
C THR A 34 3.01 2.30 -10.68
N SER A 35 1.76 2.63 -11.02
CA SER A 35 0.57 2.18 -10.28
C SER A 35 0.23 0.71 -10.56
N ASN A 36 -0.54 0.06 -9.67
CA ASN A 36 -0.98 -1.33 -9.85
C ASN A 36 -1.70 -1.56 -11.18
N ILE A 37 -2.61 -0.66 -11.56
CA ILE A 37 -3.33 -0.70 -12.85
C ILE A 37 -2.35 -0.73 -14.02
N CYS A 38 -1.30 0.10 -13.98
CA CYS A 38 -0.29 0.13 -15.03
C CYS A 38 0.59 -1.13 -15.05
N ARG A 39 0.91 -1.70 -13.88
CA ARG A 39 1.72 -2.93 -13.75
C ARG A 39 0.99 -4.13 -14.35
N GLU A 40 -0.30 -4.26 -14.08
CA GLU A 40 -1.15 -5.35 -14.60
C GLU A 40 -1.37 -5.29 -16.11
N LEU A 41 -1.27 -4.10 -16.70
CA LEU A 41 -1.44 -3.88 -18.13
C LEU A 41 -0.12 -3.96 -18.90
N ASP A 42 1.04 -3.99 -18.23
CA ASP A 42 2.36 -4.03 -18.88
C ASP A 42 2.54 -5.32 -19.71
N GLY A 43 2.94 -5.15 -20.98
CA GLY A 43 3.16 -6.24 -21.92
C GLY A 43 1.88 -6.89 -22.46
N LYS A 44 0.70 -6.27 -22.26
CA LYS A 44 -0.53 -6.68 -22.97
C LYS A 44 -0.53 -6.11 -24.39
N ILE A 45 -0.90 -6.97 -25.34
CA ILE A 45 -0.96 -6.65 -26.77
C ILE A 45 -2.42 -6.45 -27.15
N PHE A 46 -2.70 -5.40 -27.92
CA PHE A 46 -4.02 -5.06 -28.42
C PHE A 46 -3.96 -4.78 -29.92
N ASP A 47 -5.06 -5.06 -30.62
CA ASP A 47 -5.22 -4.69 -32.03
C ASP A 47 -5.49 -3.20 -32.15
N MET A 48 -4.95 -2.56 -33.19
CA MET A 48 -5.14 -1.12 -33.43
C MET A 48 -6.61 -0.72 -33.61
N LYS A 49 -7.47 -1.66 -34.01
CA LYS A 49 -8.93 -1.46 -34.11
C LYS A 49 -9.57 -1.12 -32.76
N ASP A 50 -9.01 -1.64 -31.68
CA ASP A 50 -9.51 -1.45 -30.33
C ASP A 50 -8.86 -0.27 -29.61
N TYR A 51 -8.06 0.57 -30.31
CA TYR A 51 -7.32 1.67 -29.71
C TYR A 51 -8.26 2.80 -29.22
N GLN A 52 -8.45 2.86 -27.90
CA GLN A 52 -9.28 3.83 -27.18
C GLN A 52 -8.51 4.41 -25.99
N VAL A 53 -8.22 5.71 -26.07
CA VAL A 53 -7.49 6.45 -25.02
C VAL A 53 -8.33 6.47 -23.74
N GLY A 54 -7.73 6.00 -22.64
CA GLY A 54 -8.36 5.87 -21.32
C GLY A 54 -8.90 4.47 -20.99
N ILE A 55 -9.01 3.57 -21.98
CA ILE A 55 -9.54 2.21 -21.79
C ILE A 55 -8.49 1.16 -22.18
N THR A 56 -8.05 1.18 -23.44
CA THR A 56 -7.06 0.24 -24.00
C THR A 56 -5.72 0.92 -24.29
N ALA A 57 -5.69 2.25 -24.34
CA ALA A 57 -4.47 3.05 -24.43
C ALA A 57 -4.37 4.05 -23.25
N PRO A 58 -3.17 4.39 -22.76
CA PRO A 58 -2.98 5.35 -21.67
C PRO A 58 -3.43 6.76 -22.08
N PRO A 59 -3.73 7.68 -21.16
CA PRO A 59 -3.60 7.53 -19.71
C PRO A 59 -4.81 6.83 -19.06
N PHE A 60 -4.57 5.76 -18.31
CA PHE A 60 -5.62 5.02 -17.59
C PHE A 60 -6.08 5.71 -16.30
N HIS A 61 -5.23 6.59 -15.75
CA HIS A 61 -5.50 7.32 -14.51
C HIS A 61 -4.66 8.61 -14.46
N CYS A 62 -4.90 9.45 -13.45
CA CYS A 62 -4.10 10.63 -13.24
C CYS A 62 -2.64 10.26 -12.94
N ARG A 63 -1.67 11.02 -13.50
CA ARG A 63 -0.22 10.72 -13.40
C ARG A 63 0.17 9.34 -13.93
N CYS A 64 -0.53 8.82 -14.94
CA CYS A 64 -0.16 7.59 -15.64
C CYS A 64 1.29 7.64 -16.14
N ARG A 65 2.05 6.57 -15.89
CA ARG A 65 3.46 6.41 -16.28
C ARG A 65 3.62 5.36 -17.38
N THR A 66 2.57 5.13 -18.15
CA THR A 66 2.51 4.09 -19.17
C THR A 66 2.39 4.74 -20.55
N THR A 67 3.02 4.10 -21.53
CA THR A 67 2.98 4.46 -22.94
C THR A 67 2.61 3.24 -23.78
N THR A 68 2.43 3.44 -25.08
CA THR A 68 2.25 2.36 -26.06
C THR A 68 3.41 2.35 -27.05
N ALA A 69 3.71 1.18 -27.58
CA ALA A 69 4.66 0.98 -28.68
C ALA A 69 4.08 0.01 -29.71
N PRO A 70 4.50 0.08 -30.98
CA PRO A 70 4.19 -0.95 -31.97
C PRO A 70 4.73 -2.30 -31.50
N TRP A 71 4.00 -3.38 -31.76
CA TRP A 71 4.42 -4.73 -31.40
C TRP A 71 4.87 -5.51 -32.63
N PHE A 72 6.03 -6.17 -32.55
CA PHE A 72 6.59 -7.03 -33.59
C PHE A 72 7.00 -8.39 -32.99
N GLU A 73 6.92 -9.47 -33.78
CA GLU A 73 7.22 -10.83 -33.30
C GLU A 73 8.70 -11.03 -32.90
N ASP A 74 9.62 -10.32 -33.55
CA ASP A 74 11.08 -10.48 -33.40
C ASP A 74 11.77 -9.17 -32.97
N GLU A 75 11.31 -8.55 -31.88
CA GLU A 75 11.88 -7.28 -31.41
C GLU A 75 12.98 -7.50 -30.34
N GLU A 76 14.25 -7.40 -30.77
CA GLU A 76 15.40 -7.28 -29.85
C GLU A 76 15.65 -5.80 -29.53
N GLY A 77 15.13 -5.35 -28.38
CA GLY A 77 15.29 -3.98 -27.91
C GLY A 77 15.68 -3.88 -26.44
N TYR A 78 15.87 -2.65 -25.98
CA TYR A 78 16.04 -2.32 -24.57
C TYR A 78 15.03 -1.28 -24.14
N ARG A 79 14.43 -1.47 -22.95
CA ARG A 79 13.57 -0.48 -22.29
C ARG A 79 14.27 0.10 -21.07
N ALA A 80 13.97 1.36 -20.78
CA ALA A 80 14.53 2.07 -19.64
C ALA A 80 13.83 1.66 -18.33
N ALA A 81 14.62 1.39 -17.30
CA ALA A 81 14.19 1.13 -15.94
C ALA A 81 14.85 2.11 -14.97
N ARG A 82 14.19 2.43 -13.85
CA ARG A 82 14.76 3.26 -12.80
C ARG A 82 14.90 2.48 -11.51
N GLY A 83 16.12 2.50 -10.97
CA GLY A 83 16.43 1.94 -9.67
C GLY A 83 15.91 2.81 -8.54
N GLU A 84 16.05 2.31 -7.31
CA GLU A 84 15.71 3.03 -6.09
C GLU A 84 16.54 4.30 -5.91
N ASP A 85 17.78 4.30 -6.42
CA ASP A 85 18.68 5.45 -6.46
C ASP A 85 18.25 6.56 -7.46
N GLY A 86 17.13 6.34 -8.16
CA GLY A 86 16.60 7.25 -9.17
C GLY A 86 17.39 7.28 -10.47
N LYS A 87 18.44 6.45 -10.61
CA LYS A 87 19.22 6.35 -11.85
C LYS A 87 18.51 5.46 -12.86
N THR A 88 18.57 5.89 -14.11
CA THR A 88 18.03 5.14 -15.24
C THR A 88 19.08 4.14 -15.73
N TYR A 89 18.68 2.89 -15.92
CA TYR A 89 19.45 1.84 -16.60
C TYR A 89 18.56 1.14 -17.64
N TYR A 90 19.15 0.26 -18.45
CA TYR A 90 18.46 -0.40 -19.56
C TYR A 90 18.32 -1.90 -19.32
N VAL A 91 17.14 -2.45 -19.62
CA VAL A 91 16.81 -3.88 -19.54
C VAL A 91 16.22 -4.36 -20.86
N PRO A 92 16.24 -5.66 -21.18
CA PRO A 92 15.64 -6.17 -22.43
C PRO A 92 14.17 -5.75 -22.59
N SER A 93 13.75 -5.44 -23.81
CA SER A 93 12.39 -4.95 -24.12
C SER A 93 11.31 -5.96 -23.69
N SER A 94 11.57 -7.24 -23.89
CA SER A 94 10.68 -8.36 -23.53
C SER A 94 10.42 -8.51 -22.03
N MET A 95 11.19 -7.83 -21.19
CA MET A 95 11.05 -7.92 -19.75
C MET A 95 9.80 -7.19 -19.27
N LYS A 96 8.89 -7.94 -18.63
CA LYS A 96 7.66 -7.39 -18.05
C LYS A 96 7.93 -6.76 -16.68
N TYR A 97 7.04 -5.88 -16.25
CA TYR A 97 7.15 -5.19 -14.96
C TYR A 97 7.36 -6.17 -13.80
N ASN A 98 6.57 -7.24 -13.72
CA ASN A 98 6.68 -8.22 -12.63
C ASN A 98 8.03 -8.94 -12.64
N GLU A 99 8.53 -9.33 -13.82
CA GLU A 99 9.83 -9.99 -13.96
C GLU A 99 10.99 -9.05 -13.63
N TRP A 100 10.89 -7.79 -14.08
CA TRP A 100 11.84 -6.75 -13.73
C TRP A 100 11.86 -6.50 -12.22
N TYR A 101 10.68 -6.41 -11.62
CA TYR A 101 10.51 -6.21 -10.19
C TYR A 101 11.14 -7.37 -9.41
N GLU A 102 10.83 -8.61 -9.75
CA GLU A 102 11.43 -9.81 -9.14
C GLU A 102 12.97 -9.86 -9.34
N LYS A 103 13.47 -9.52 -10.53
CA LYS A 103 14.89 -9.69 -10.87
C LYS A 103 15.80 -8.56 -10.39
N TYR A 104 15.34 -7.31 -10.41
CA TYR A 104 16.19 -6.14 -10.15
C TYR A 104 15.78 -5.33 -8.94
N VAL A 105 14.55 -5.51 -8.45
CA VAL A 105 14.06 -4.82 -7.25
C VAL A 105 14.04 -5.78 -6.08
N LYS A 106 13.50 -6.99 -6.25
CA LYS A 106 13.51 -8.06 -5.23
C LYS A 106 14.88 -8.74 -5.14
N ASN A 107 15.50 -9.18 -6.23
CA ASN A 107 16.81 -9.86 -6.22
C ASN A 107 18.05 -8.97 -5.98
N ASN A 108 17.91 -7.63 -5.93
CA ASN A 108 18.98 -6.75 -5.46
C ASN A 108 19.00 -6.58 -3.92
N SER A 109 18.04 -7.20 -3.20
CA SER A 109 18.29 -7.53 -1.80
C SER A 109 19.36 -8.62 -1.80
N LYS A 110 20.60 -8.22 -1.50
CA LYS A 110 21.74 -9.13 -1.45
C LYS A 110 21.37 -10.33 -0.58
N GLN A 111 21.47 -11.53 -1.15
CA GLN A 111 21.49 -12.78 -0.42
C GLN A 111 22.67 -12.74 0.57
N THR A 112 22.36 -12.33 1.79
CA THR A 112 23.16 -12.62 2.99
C THR A 112 22.31 -13.58 3.82
N GLY A 113 22.94 -14.64 4.34
CA GLY A 113 22.22 -15.70 5.03
C GLY A 113 21.29 -15.13 6.12
N ALA A 114 19.98 -15.30 5.93
CA ALA A 114 18.94 -15.10 6.93
C ALA A 114 18.77 -13.68 7.53
N LYS A 115 18.99 -12.60 6.76
CA LYS A 115 18.58 -11.25 7.20
C LYS A 115 17.82 -10.50 6.11
N TYR A 116 16.52 -10.30 6.35
CA TYR A 116 15.74 -9.26 5.69
C TYR A 116 16.39 -7.90 6.00
N THR A 117 16.56 -7.07 4.98
CA THR A 117 16.99 -5.69 5.20
C THR A 117 15.77 -4.84 5.52
N LYS A 118 15.77 -4.17 6.69
CA LYS A 118 14.65 -3.32 7.15
C LYS A 118 14.29 -2.34 6.03
N GLY A 119 13.02 -2.33 5.62
CA GLY A 119 12.51 -1.49 4.53
C GLY A 119 12.45 -2.11 3.14
N ASP A 120 13.04 -3.30 2.93
CA ASP A 120 12.92 -3.99 1.64
C ASP A 120 11.49 -4.53 1.40
N ILE A 121 11.20 -4.90 0.15
CA ILE A 121 9.87 -5.35 -0.26
C ILE A 121 9.45 -6.61 0.48
N GLU A 122 10.36 -7.57 0.66
CA GLU A 122 10.05 -8.85 1.32
C GLU A 122 9.79 -8.64 2.81
N TRP A 123 10.53 -7.72 3.44
CA TRP A 123 10.32 -7.26 4.80
C TRP A 123 8.95 -6.62 4.98
N ASN A 124 8.53 -5.74 4.04
CA ASN A 124 7.21 -5.11 4.05
C ASN A 124 6.08 -6.13 3.82
N ILE A 125 6.18 -6.98 2.79
CA ILE A 125 5.19 -8.02 2.48
C ILE A 125 4.98 -8.94 3.68
N ARG A 126 6.08 -9.43 4.29
CA ARG A 126 5.99 -10.27 5.48
C ARG A 126 5.29 -9.55 6.63
N ARG A 127 5.54 -8.25 6.85
CA ARG A 127 4.87 -7.48 7.91
C ARG A 127 3.39 -7.29 7.60
N GLU A 128 3.01 -7.05 6.35
CA GLU A 128 1.61 -7.00 5.92
C GLU A 128 0.91 -8.35 6.20
N GLU A 129 1.51 -9.47 5.78
CA GLU A 129 0.98 -10.81 6.04
C GLU A 129 0.86 -11.13 7.55
N GLU A 130 1.88 -10.77 8.34
CA GLU A 130 1.86 -10.92 9.80
C GLU A 130 0.73 -10.09 10.44
N ALA A 131 0.51 -8.86 9.97
CA ALA A 131 -0.55 -7.99 10.45
C ALA A 131 -1.94 -8.50 10.07
N GLU A 132 -2.14 -9.00 8.84
CA GLU A 132 -3.41 -9.59 8.40
C GLU A 132 -3.78 -10.80 9.27
N LEU A 133 -2.84 -11.73 9.45
CA LEU A 133 -3.03 -12.90 10.32
C LEU A 133 -3.33 -12.47 11.77
N TYR A 134 -2.65 -11.44 12.26
CA TYR A 134 -2.89 -10.91 13.60
C TYR A 134 -4.30 -10.34 13.74
N TYR A 135 -4.76 -9.53 12.78
CA TYR A 135 -6.09 -8.93 12.78
C TYR A 135 -7.18 -10.01 12.79
N ASP A 136 -7.02 -11.07 11.98
CA ASP A 136 -7.94 -12.20 11.97
C ASP A 136 -7.97 -12.94 13.31
N ASN A 137 -6.83 -13.09 13.97
CA ASN A 137 -6.78 -13.66 15.32
C ASN A 137 -7.52 -12.77 16.34
N ILE A 138 -7.28 -11.45 16.32
CA ILE A 138 -7.93 -10.50 17.23
C ILE A 138 -9.45 -10.44 17.01
N ARG A 139 -9.94 -10.58 15.77
CA ARG A 139 -11.37 -10.66 15.46
C ARG A 139 -12.06 -11.89 16.05
N ASN A 140 -11.32 -12.97 16.29
CA ASN A 140 -11.86 -14.19 16.91
C ASN A 140 -11.66 -14.23 18.43
N ARG A 141 -10.75 -13.38 18.93
CA ARG A 141 -10.38 -13.28 20.33
C ARG A 141 -11.45 -12.59 21.18
N LYS A 142 -11.61 -13.02 22.44
CA LYS A 142 -12.66 -12.53 23.37
C LYS A 142 -12.15 -11.96 24.69
N ASP A 143 -10.88 -12.17 25.02
CA ASP A 143 -10.26 -11.79 26.31
C ASP A 143 -9.37 -10.55 26.23
N ASP A 144 -9.09 -10.04 25.03
CA ASP A 144 -8.24 -8.86 24.83
C ASP A 144 -8.83 -7.60 25.47
N ILE A 145 -10.15 -7.37 25.33
CA ILE A 145 -10.80 -6.19 25.89
C ILE A 145 -10.60 -6.11 27.41
N SER A 146 -10.85 -7.21 28.13
CA SER A 146 -10.74 -7.25 29.59
C SER A 146 -9.28 -7.18 30.05
N LYS A 147 -8.35 -7.83 29.33
CA LYS A 147 -6.90 -7.71 29.58
C LYS A 147 -6.41 -6.27 29.43
N ILE A 148 -6.67 -5.64 28.28
CA ILE A 148 -6.26 -4.26 28.00
C ILE A 148 -6.89 -3.31 29.02
N SER A 149 -8.18 -3.49 29.34
CA SER A 149 -8.88 -2.68 30.34
C SER A 149 -8.19 -2.76 31.71
N LYS A 150 -7.86 -3.98 32.16
CA LYS A 150 -7.16 -4.20 33.44
C LYS A 150 -5.75 -3.61 33.43
N ASN A 151 -5.03 -3.73 32.34
CA ASN A 151 -3.65 -3.27 32.23
C ASN A 151 -3.57 -1.74 32.18
N THR A 152 -4.48 -1.09 31.45
CA THR A 152 -4.40 0.36 31.15
C THR A 152 -5.32 1.23 32.00
N ASN A 153 -6.21 0.63 32.81
CA ASN A 153 -7.32 1.28 33.52
C ASN A 153 -8.35 1.97 32.61
N TRP A 154 -8.34 1.72 31.30
CA TRP A 154 -9.43 2.13 30.42
C TRP A 154 -10.67 1.29 30.64
N SER A 155 -11.85 1.86 30.49
CA SER A 155 -13.10 1.09 30.59
C SER A 155 -13.20 0.06 29.46
N GLU A 156 -13.70 -1.14 29.75
CA GLU A 156 -13.97 -2.16 28.73
C GLU A 156 -14.88 -1.63 27.61
N LYS A 157 -15.80 -0.72 27.93
CA LYS A 157 -16.65 -0.05 26.94
C LYS A 157 -15.82 0.77 25.93
N SER A 158 -14.85 1.54 26.41
CA SER A 158 -13.98 2.34 25.54
C SER A 158 -13.08 1.44 24.70
N ILE A 159 -12.48 0.41 25.30
CA ILE A 159 -11.64 -0.55 24.57
C ILE A 159 -12.46 -1.34 23.55
N GLY A 160 -13.67 -1.78 23.88
CA GLY A 160 -14.57 -2.44 22.95
C GLY A 160 -15.00 -1.52 21.79
N GLN A 161 -15.19 -0.22 22.04
CA GLN A 161 -15.45 0.75 20.97
C GLN A 161 -14.26 0.87 20.02
N ILE A 162 -13.04 0.95 20.56
CA ILE A 162 -11.79 0.99 19.78
C ILE A 162 -11.63 -0.30 18.99
N LYS A 163 -11.78 -1.47 19.62
CA LYS A 163 -11.70 -2.77 18.95
C LYS A 163 -12.68 -2.86 17.78
N ASN A 164 -13.94 -2.44 18.00
CA ASN A 164 -14.93 -2.42 16.93
C ASN A 164 -14.54 -1.47 15.80
N HIS A 165 -14.02 -0.29 16.13
CA HIS A 165 -13.56 0.69 15.13
C HIS A 165 -12.41 0.15 14.28
N ILE A 166 -11.38 -0.43 14.88
CA ILE A 166 -10.19 -0.90 14.15
C ILE A 166 -10.49 -2.19 13.37
N PHE A 167 -11.17 -3.17 14.00
CA PHE A 167 -11.18 -4.55 13.50
C PHE A 167 -12.47 -5.00 12.80
N TYR A 168 -13.60 -4.32 13.00
CA TYR A 168 -14.91 -4.82 12.52
C TYR A 168 -15.74 -3.80 11.73
N ASN A 169 -15.64 -2.52 12.06
CA ASN A 169 -16.49 -1.51 11.45
C ASN A 169 -16.13 -1.28 9.98
N THR A 170 -17.11 -0.82 9.21
CA THR A 170 -16.87 -0.27 7.88
C THR A 170 -16.86 1.24 7.95
N HIS A 171 -16.00 1.86 7.16
CA HIS A 171 -15.78 3.31 7.18
C HIS A 171 -16.01 3.90 5.80
N ILE A 172 -16.40 5.17 5.77
CA ILE A 172 -16.54 5.91 4.52
C ILE A 172 -15.15 6.32 4.05
N MET A 173 -14.72 5.72 2.94
CA MET A 173 -13.44 5.98 2.29
C MET A 173 -13.47 7.30 1.51
N ARG A 174 -12.31 7.74 1.04
CA ARG A 174 -12.17 8.97 0.25
C ARG A 174 -12.94 8.94 -1.08
N ASP A 175 -13.11 7.77 -1.66
CA ASP A 175 -13.89 7.54 -2.88
C ASP A 175 -15.39 7.34 -2.62
N GLY A 176 -15.83 7.44 -1.35
CA GLY A 176 -17.20 7.23 -0.93
C GLY A 176 -17.59 5.76 -0.72
N THR A 177 -16.69 4.81 -0.99
CA THR A 177 -16.93 3.40 -0.72
C THR A 177 -16.96 3.12 0.78
N ARG A 178 -17.62 2.03 1.17
CA ARG A 178 -17.59 1.52 2.55
C ARG A 178 -16.83 0.21 2.60
N ARG A 179 -15.71 0.21 3.32
CA ARG A 179 -14.88 -0.98 3.55
C ARG A 179 -14.27 -0.94 4.94
N MET A 180 -13.72 -2.07 5.38
CA MET A 180 -12.95 -2.15 6.63
C MET A 180 -11.60 -1.43 6.46
N LEU A 181 -10.96 -1.08 7.57
CA LEU A 181 -9.58 -0.59 7.53
C LEU A 181 -8.62 -1.72 7.15
N ASP A 182 -7.58 -1.34 6.41
CA ASP A 182 -6.47 -2.23 6.07
C ASP A 182 -5.65 -2.52 7.35
N SER A 183 -5.04 -3.71 7.46
CA SER A 183 -4.24 -4.07 8.64
C SER A 183 -2.93 -3.29 8.69
N ASP A 184 -2.50 -2.93 9.90
CA ASP A 184 -1.24 -2.22 10.13
C ASP A 184 -0.35 -2.99 11.12
N TYR A 185 0.92 -3.15 10.78
CA TYR A 185 1.87 -3.91 11.60
C TYR A 185 2.17 -3.21 12.93
N SER A 186 2.36 -1.90 12.90
CA SER A 186 2.69 -1.12 14.09
C SER A 186 1.51 -1.07 15.07
N MET A 187 0.28 -0.99 14.55
CA MET A 187 -0.93 -1.17 15.35
C MET A 187 -1.04 -2.58 15.94
N SER A 188 -0.65 -3.62 15.19
CA SER A 188 -0.64 -5.01 15.68
C SER A 188 0.31 -5.18 16.87
N VAL A 189 1.52 -4.61 16.76
CA VAL A 189 2.52 -4.63 17.83
C VAL A 189 2.00 -3.88 19.07
N ALA A 190 1.48 -2.67 18.88
CA ALA A 190 0.90 -1.87 19.96
C ALA A 190 -0.24 -2.60 20.68
N TRP A 191 -1.18 -3.19 19.90
CA TRP A 191 -2.29 -3.96 20.45
C TRP A 191 -1.82 -5.15 21.27
N GLN A 192 -0.82 -5.90 20.78
CA GLN A 192 -0.28 -7.04 21.53
C GLN A 192 0.42 -6.59 22.83
N ARG A 193 1.17 -5.49 22.82
CA ARG A 193 1.78 -4.96 24.05
C ARG A 193 0.72 -4.53 25.08
N LEU A 194 -0.37 -3.93 24.62
CA LEU A 194 -1.52 -3.57 25.46
C LEU A 194 -2.15 -4.81 26.11
N ILE A 195 -2.29 -5.91 25.37
CA ILE A 195 -2.77 -7.20 25.89
C ILE A 195 -1.79 -7.77 26.93
N ASN A 196 -0.49 -7.77 26.62
CA ASN A 196 0.56 -8.32 27.49
C ASN A 196 0.81 -7.47 28.75
N GLY A 197 0.38 -6.21 28.76
CA GLY A 197 0.67 -5.26 29.84
C GLY A 197 2.09 -4.68 29.78
N THR A 198 2.80 -4.89 28.68
CA THR A 198 4.15 -4.34 28.41
C THR A 198 4.08 -3.14 27.47
N TYR A 199 2.99 -2.39 27.53
CA TYR A 199 2.71 -1.26 26.64
C TYR A 199 3.56 -0.04 26.98
N GLU A 200 3.81 0.77 25.95
CA GLU A 200 4.51 2.04 26.03
C GLU A 200 3.50 3.21 26.00
N ASP A 201 3.95 4.43 26.31
CA ASP A 201 3.09 5.62 26.26
C ASP A 201 2.52 5.87 24.85
N ILE A 202 3.26 5.47 23.81
CA ILE A 202 2.82 5.56 22.41
C ILE A 202 1.62 4.63 22.12
N ASP A 203 1.52 3.49 22.79
CA ASP A 203 0.39 2.56 22.64
C ASP A 203 -0.88 3.13 23.33
N ILE A 204 -0.71 3.87 24.43
CA ILE A 204 -1.82 4.61 25.05
C ILE A 204 -2.24 5.79 24.15
N LEU A 205 -1.31 6.41 23.43
CA LEU A 205 -1.63 7.45 22.45
C LEU A 205 -2.44 6.87 21.28
N LEU A 206 -2.14 5.65 20.83
CA LEU A 206 -2.98 4.93 19.86
C LEU A 206 -4.41 4.79 20.37
N LEU A 207 -4.62 4.32 21.60
CA LEU A 207 -5.96 4.19 22.18
C LEU A 207 -6.72 5.53 22.19
N LYS A 208 -6.04 6.64 22.51
CA LYS A 208 -6.63 7.99 22.49
C LYS A 208 -6.98 8.42 21.07
N HIS A 209 -6.12 8.12 20.10
CA HIS A 209 -6.33 8.42 18.69
C HIS A 209 -7.59 7.71 18.18
N GLU A 210 -7.58 6.38 18.22
CA GLU A 210 -8.65 5.52 17.70
C GLU A 210 -9.99 5.77 18.39
N TYR A 211 -9.97 6.03 19.71
CA TYR A 211 -11.19 6.37 20.42
C TYR A 211 -11.80 7.69 19.93
N LEU A 212 -10.99 8.74 19.77
CA LEU A 212 -11.46 10.04 19.33
C LEU A 212 -11.91 10.03 17.87
N GLU A 213 -11.17 9.33 17.00
CA GLU A 213 -11.52 9.14 15.60
C GLU A 213 -12.88 8.46 15.45
N SER A 214 -13.09 7.36 16.17
CA SER A 214 -14.38 6.65 16.18
C SER A 214 -15.55 7.51 16.67
N ILE A 215 -15.31 8.49 17.55
CA ILE A 215 -16.33 9.45 17.99
C ILE A 215 -16.64 10.44 16.88
N PHE A 216 -15.63 10.95 16.17
CA PHE A 216 -15.83 11.92 15.11
C PHE A 216 -16.59 11.33 13.92
N GLU A 217 -16.23 10.13 13.46
CA GLU A 217 -16.96 9.45 12.41
C GLU A 217 -18.45 9.28 12.78
N LYS A 218 -18.74 8.77 13.98
CA LYS A 218 -20.12 8.54 14.41
C LYS A 218 -20.92 9.81 14.61
N LYS A 219 -20.29 10.83 15.21
CA LYS A 219 -20.97 12.08 15.58
C LYS A 219 -21.26 12.96 14.37
N TYR A 220 -20.33 13.02 13.42
CA TYR A 220 -20.42 13.92 12.27
C TYR A 220 -20.77 13.21 10.97
N ASN A 221 -20.78 11.87 10.95
CA ASN A 221 -21.03 11.05 9.76
C ASN A 221 -20.11 11.45 8.58
N ILE A 222 -18.83 11.63 8.90
CA ILE A 222 -17.76 12.06 7.99
C ILE A 222 -16.90 10.89 7.53
N SER A 223 -16.05 11.13 6.53
CA SER A 223 -15.08 10.12 6.08
C SER A 223 -14.03 9.82 7.13
N ASN A 224 -13.45 8.62 7.05
CA ASN A 224 -12.36 8.19 7.93
C ASN A 224 -11.20 9.18 7.89
N LEU A 225 -10.79 9.61 6.70
CA LEU A 225 -9.72 10.60 6.51
C LEU A 225 -10.00 11.95 7.19
N GLU A 226 -11.25 12.40 7.19
CA GLU A 226 -11.62 13.65 7.86
C GLU A 226 -11.60 13.51 9.38
N ALA A 227 -12.12 12.39 9.90
CA ALA A 227 -12.06 12.07 11.32
C ALA A 227 -10.61 11.96 11.80
N HIS A 228 -9.76 11.26 11.05
CA HIS A 228 -8.32 11.12 11.30
C HIS A 228 -7.62 12.47 11.43
N ARG A 229 -7.81 13.36 10.44
CA ARG A 229 -7.25 14.74 10.47
C ARG A 229 -7.72 15.58 11.64
N MET A 230 -8.93 15.35 12.13
CA MET A 230 -9.44 16.03 13.32
C MET A 230 -8.80 15.48 14.59
N THR A 231 -8.57 14.17 14.63
CA THR A 231 -7.90 13.46 15.74
C THR A 231 -6.43 13.83 15.85
N GLU A 232 -5.68 13.86 14.75
CA GLU A 232 -4.25 14.21 14.70
C GLU A 232 -3.95 15.56 15.37
N LYS A 233 -4.88 16.52 15.32
CA LYS A 233 -4.72 17.82 16.00
C LYS A 233 -4.54 17.71 17.51
N LYS A 234 -4.96 16.60 18.12
CA LYS A 234 -4.85 16.34 19.57
C LYS A 234 -4.00 15.12 19.89
N HIS A 235 -4.10 14.07 19.09
CA HIS A 235 -3.51 12.76 19.35
C HIS A 235 -2.85 12.24 18.08
N ASP A 236 -1.77 12.88 17.63
CA ASP A 236 -1.01 12.46 16.44
C ASP A 236 -0.12 11.25 16.76
N TRP A 237 -0.70 10.04 16.67
CA TRP A 237 0.01 8.80 16.99
C TRP A 237 1.13 8.52 15.99
N TYR A 238 0.85 8.59 14.70
CA TYR A 238 1.80 8.24 13.65
C TYR A 238 3.05 9.13 13.67
N LYS A 239 2.88 10.44 13.85
CA LYS A 239 4.01 11.36 13.96
C LYS A 239 4.89 11.07 15.18
N GLU A 240 4.29 10.77 16.33
CA GLU A 240 5.06 10.46 17.54
C GLU A 240 5.73 9.07 17.43
N LEU A 241 5.09 8.12 16.76
CA LEU A 241 5.68 6.81 16.44
C LEU A 241 6.95 6.97 15.60
N ILE A 242 6.88 7.71 14.47
CA ILE A 242 8.06 7.98 13.62
C ILE A 242 9.15 8.69 14.41
N LYS A 243 8.78 9.65 15.25
CA LYS A 243 9.74 10.41 16.06
C LYS A 243 10.48 9.51 17.06
N GLN A 244 9.83 8.49 17.60
CA GLN A 244 10.43 7.57 18.58
C GLN A 244 11.17 6.40 17.94
N LYS A 245 10.63 5.83 16.86
CA LYS A 245 11.10 4.56 16.28
C LYS A 245 11.74 4.70 14.89
N GLY A 246 11.62 5.88 14.26
CA GLY A 246 12.17 6.17 12.94
C GLY A 246 11.22 5.84 11.79
N GLU A 247 11.73 5.94 10.56
CA GLU A 247 10.95 5.77 9.32
C GLU A 247 10.40 4.36 9.10
N PHE A 248 10.99 3.37 9.76
CA PHE A 248 10.57 1.97 9.69
C PHE A 248 9.71 1.55 10.88
N GLU A 249 9.26 2.52 11.69
CA GLU A 249 8.31 2.31 12.77
C GLU A 249 8.77 1.20 13.75
N GLU A 250 7.88 0.29 14.12
CA GLU A 250 8.17 -0.80 15.07
C GLU A 250 9.24 -1.78 14.56
N ASP A 251 9.96 -2.41 15.48
CA ASP A 251 10.85 -3.54 15.17
C ASP A 251 10.04 -4.83 14.94
N ASP A 252 10.67 -5.83 14.31
CA ASP A 252 10.04 -7.11 13.95
C ASP A 252 9.84 -8.02 15.19
N CYS A 253 8.96 -7.62 16.08
CA CYS A 253 8.78 -8.21 17.40
C CYS A 253 7.39 -8.81 17.64
N LEU A 254 6.46 -8.69 16.69
CA LEU A 254 5.06 -9.12 16.86
C LEU A 254 4.94 -10.59 17.26
N ASN A 255 5.61 -11.48 16.53
CA ASN A 255 5.60 -12.92 16.81
C ASN A 255 6.20 -13.27 18.18
N GLU A 256 7.21 -12.52 18.65
CA GLU A 256 7.78 -12.72 19.97
C GLU A 256 6.82 -12.25 21.08
N LEU A 257 6.12 -11.14 20.85
CA LEU A 257 5.14 -10.61 21.80
C LEU A 257 3.95 -11.57 21.96
N ILE A 258 3.45 -12.15 20.87
CA ILE A 258 2.36 -13.13 20.89
C ILE A 258 2.74 -14.36 21.73
N ARG A 259 4.00 -14.80 21.69
CA ARG A 259 4.49 -15.96 22.46
C ARG A 259 4.67 -15.70 23.96
N LYS A 260 4.80 -14.43 24.35
CA LYS A 260 5.04 -14.00 25.74
C LYS A 260 3.76 -13.71 26.51
N GLU A 261 2.63 -13.71 25.82
CA GLU A 261 1.30 -13.60 26.40
C GLU A 261 0.93 -14.75 27.33
#